data_AF-A0A6A7Z0N0-F1
#
_entry.id   AF-A0A6A7Z0N0-F1
#
_cell.length_a   1.000
_cell.length_b   1.000
_cell.length_c   1.000
_cell.angle_alpha   90.00
_cell.angle_beta   90.00
_cell.angle_gamma   90.00
#
_symmetry.space_group_name_H-M   'P 1'
#
loop_
_entity.id
_entity.type
_entity.pdbx_description
1 polymer ?
#
loop_
_entity_poly.entity_id
_entity_poly.type
_entity_poly.pdbx_seq_one_letter_code
_entity_poly.pdbx_strand_id
1 'polypeptide(L)'
;MPPPIILFLVSITTAAASDRACNEIALDQAYRYIDVRGTRACFVYTKTDEQYGGQLSRDPDGISVYAISKSGKPTLVYELPYAGTKGKVIDAFLLSVDGGPDEMLFVIHSIETPRSWDAVSDIYDVSVIRLQEETLVQDKKLSRFFDLGGNLVDAQGRTTYLYPYKNKKAVEEAVRSRLFDAIHSSTPIEGTMQEKSFLYGGELEPFLQDPSKMYLIKGDQITLKDSTAGWCKVSYTTKTKPITMWVQCKSIKFP
;
A
#
# COMPACT_ATOMS: atom_id res chain seq x y z
N MET A 1 -67.83 2.48 -14.98
CA MET A 1 -66.81 3.37 -14.40
C MET A 1 -65.93 2.51 -13.48
N PRO A 2 -64.65 2.31 -13.82
CA PRO A 2 -63.72 1.57 -12.95
C PRO A 2 -63.24 2.48 -11.79
N PRO A 3 -62.90 1.93 -10.61
CA PRO A 3 -62.41 2.74 -9.50
C PRO A 3 -60.93 3.12 -9.73
N PRO A 4 -60.44 4.23 -9.14
CA PRO A 4 -59.05 4.62 -9.26
C PRO A 4 -58.18 3.73 -8.35
N ILE A 5 -57.12 3.17 -8.92
CA ILE A 5 -56.06 2.48 -8.19
C ILE A 5 -55.13 3.55 -7.62
N ILE A 6 -55.11 3.68 -6.29
CA ILE A 6 -54.17 4.56 -5.57
C ILE A 6 -52.88 3.77 -5.37
N LEU A 7 -51.81 4.15 -6.06
CA LEU A 7 -50.46 3.63 -5.85
C LEU A 7 -49.82 4.36 -4.67
N PHE A 8 -49.61 3.65 -3.54
CA PHE A 8 -48.75 4.13 -2.46
C PHE A 8 -47.28 3.89 -2.85
N LEU A 9 -46.56 4.96 -3.18
CA LEU A 9 -45.11 4.96 -3.27
C LEU A 9 -44.54 4.93 -1.85
N VAL A 10 -44.19 3.73 -1.38
CA VAL A 10 -43.37 3.56 -0.18
C VAL A 10 -41.93 3.89 -0.57
N SER A 11 -41.51 5.12 -0.29
CA SER A 11 -40.09 5.50 -0.32
C SER A 11 -39.37 4.76 0.78
N ILE A 12 -38.71 3.66 0.44
CA ILE A 12 -37.76 2.98 1.32
C ILE A 12 -36.52 3.88 1.36
N THR A 13 -36.44 4.71 2.39
CA THR A 13 -35.19 5.38 2.76
C THR A 13 -34.24 4.32 3.29
N THR A 14 -33.33 3.84 2.45
CA THR A 14 -32.15 3.12 2.91
C THR A 14 -31.28 4.11 3.67
N ALA A 15 -31.48 4.20 4.98
CA ALA A 15 -30.51 4.81 5.86
C ALA A 15 -29.19 4.04 5.68
N ALA A 16 -28.16 4.71 5.15
CA ALA A 16 -26.81 4.19 5.22
C ALA A 16 -26.49 4.00 6.71
N ALA A 17 -26.48 2.75 7.17
CA ALA A 17 -26.05 2.42 8.51
C ALA A 17 -24.59 2.88 8.62
N SER A 18 -24.35 3.96 9.37
CA SER A 18 -23.02 4.18 9.91
C SER A 18 -22.80 3.06 10.92
N ASP A 19 -22.01 2.07 10.50
CA ASP A 19 -21.77 0.87 11.28
C ASP A 19 -21.00 1.26 12.54
N ARG A 20 -21.69 1.33 13.68
CA ARG A 20 -21.20 1.75 15.01
C ARG A 20 -20.31 0.68 15.66
N ALA A 21 -19.57 -0.07 14.86
CA ALA A 21 -18.87 -1.27 15.26
C ALA A 21 -17.45 -1.02 15.80
N CYS A 22 -17.03 0.24 16.00
CA CYS A 22 -15.74 0.59 16.60
C CYS A 22 -15.87 1.65 17.71
N ASN A 23 -17.06 1.82 18.26
CA ASN A 23 -17.35 2.87 19.25
C ASN A 23 -16.53 2.74 20.54
N GLU A 24 -16.03 1.53 20.84
CA GLU A 24 -15.22 1.26 22.04
C GLU A 24 -13.90 2.05 22.06
N ILE A 25 -13.45 2.56 20.90
CA ILE A 25 -12.22 3.36 20.78
C ILE A 25 -12.46 4.83 21.13
N ALA A 26 -13.71 5.30 21.14
CA ALA A 26 -14.10 6.70 21.39
C ALA A 26 -13.40 7.71 20.47
N LEU A 27 -13.06 7.30 19.24
CA LEU A 27 -12.51 8.13 18.17
C LEU A 27 -13.39 8.01 16.91
N ASP A 28 -13.32 9.03 16.06
CA ASP A 28 -14.07 9.04 14.80
C ASP A 28 -13.51 7.99 13.82
N GLN A 29 -14.38 7.20 13.22
CA GLN A 29 -13.99 6.19 12.23
C GLN A 29 -13.53 6.88 10.93
N ALA A 30 -12.32 6.55 10.49
CA ALA A 30 -11.76 6.99 9.21
C ALA A 30 -12.17 6.09 8.04
N TYR A 31 -12.52 4.83 8.32
CA TYR A 31 -13.00 3.85 7.35
C TYR A 31 -13.83 2.78 8.06
N ARG A 32 -14.67 2.04 7.32
CA ARG A 32 -15.43 0.91 7.87
C ARG A 32 -14.49 -0.15 8.46
N TYR A 33 -14.90 -0.82 9.52
CA TYR A 33 -14.11 -1.93 10.07
C TYR A 33 -14.06 -3.12 9.11
N ILE A 34 -13.04 -3.96 9.28
CA ILE A 34 -12.94 -5.27 8.62
C ILE A 34 -12.91 -6.36 9.70
N ASP A 35 -13.78 -7.36 9.59
CA ASP A 35 -13.73 -8.54 10.44
C ASP A 35 -12.65 -9.51 9.92
N VAL A 36 -11.67 -9.80 10.76
CA VAL A 36 -10.61 -10.77 10.49
C VAL A 36 -10.81 -11.94 11.44
N ARG A 37 -11.64 -12.91 11.01
CA ARG A 37 -11.96 -14.13 11.77
C ARG A 37 -12.47 -13.85 13.20
N GLY A 38 -13.31 -12.84 13.35
CA GLY A 38 -13.89 -12.45 14.64
C GLY A 38 -13.07 -11.41 15.43
N THR A 39 -11.93 -10.97 14.91
CA THR A 39 -11.22 -9.78 15.40
C THR A 39 -11.50 -8.61 14.47
N ARG A 40 -12.07 -7.52 14.99
CA ARG A 40 -12.38 -6.32 14.20
C ARG A 40 -11.12 -5.45 14.04
N ALA A 41 -10.75 -5.13 12.81
CA ALA A 41 -9.80 -4.08 12.48
C ALA A 41 -10.56 -2.76 12.29
N CYS A 42 -10.31 -1.80 13.16
CA CYS A 42 -10.96 -0.49 13.19
C CYS A 42 -9.99 0.60 12.73
N PHE A 43 -10.41 1.40 11.76
CA PHE A 43 -9.63 2.54 11.26
C PHE A 43 -10.20 3.82 11.85
N VAL A 44 -9.41 4.55 12.62
CA VAL A 44 -9.87 5.74 13.34
C VAL A 44 -8.92 6.90 13.14
N TYR A 45 -9.45 8.12 13.14
CA TYR A 45 -8.64 9.32 13.18
C TYR A 45 -7.99 9.47 14.56
N THR A 46 -6.69 9.70 14.59
CA THR A 46 -5.89 9.92 15.79
C THR A 46 -5.13 11.23 15.67
N LYS A 47 -5.15 12.04 16.72
CA LYS A 47 -4.32 13.24 16.78
C LYS A 47 -2.86 12.82 16.69
N THR A 48 -2.14 13.42 15.75
CA THR A 48 -0.69 13.31 15.70
C THR A 48 -0.12 14.42 16.58
N ASP A 49 0.78 14.08 17.50
CA ASP A 49 1.39 15.04 18.44
C ASP A 49 2.42 15.98 17.77
N GLU A 50 2.28 16.26 16.48
CA GLU A 50 3.12 17.23 15.79
C GLU A 50 2.73 18.65 16.22
N GLN A 51 3.37 19.12 17.30
CA GLN A 51 3.34 20.52 17.73
C GLN A 51 4.01 21.41 16.67
N TYR A 52 3.26 21.86 15.66
CA TYR A 52 3.63 23.06 14.91
C TYR A 52 3.17 24.30 15.69
N GLY A 53 4.10 24.92 16.43
CA GLY A 53 3.92 26.29 16.94
C GLY A 53 2.94 26.50 18.10
N GLY A 54 2.68 25.48 18.93
CA GLY A 54 1.89 25.65 20.17
C GLY A 54 0.40 25.91 19.97
N GLN A 55 -0.13 25.67 18.76
CA GLN A 55 -1.54 25.76 18.44
C GLN A 55 -2.02 24.35 18.04
N LEU A 56 -3.09 23.85 18.66
CA LEU A 56 -3.75 22.61 18.23
C LEU A 56 -4.19 22.80 16.77
N SER A 57 -3.56 22.07 15.84
CA SER A 57 -3.91 22.13 14.42
C SER A 57 -5.37 21.72 14.21
N ARG A 58 -6.06 22.40 13.29
CA ARG A 58 -7.44 22.13 12.86
C ARG A 58 -7.53 21.24 11.60
N ASP A 59 -6.45 20.59 11.18
CA ASP A 59 -6.43 19.49 10.20
C ASP A 59 -4.99 19.00 9.99
N PRO A 60 -4.74 17.78 9.47
CA PRO A 60 -5.58 16.58 9.58
C PRO A 60 -4.97 15.58 10.58
N ASP A 61 -5.85 14.92 11.33
CA ASP A 61 -5.51 13.79 12.19
C ASP A 61 -4.91 12.65 11.37
N GLY A 62 -3.92 11.94 11.93
CA GLY A 62 -3.42 10.69 11.38
C GLY A 62 -4.50 9.60 11.42
N ILE A 63 -4.24 8.46 10.80
CA ILE A 63 -5.15 7.31 10.84
C ILE A 63 -4.43 6.15 11.50
N SER A 64 -5.06 5.57 12.51
CA SER A 64 -4.55 4.39 13.22
C SER A 64 -5.48 3.19 13.03
N VAL A 65 -4.88 2.01 12.97
CA VAL A 65 -5.57 0.72 12.96
C VAL A 65 -5.56 0.16 14.38
N TYR A 66 -6.74 -0.11 14.92
CA TYR A 66 -6.94 -0.79 16.20
C TYR A 66 -7.58 -2.16 15.99
N ALA A 67 -7.24 -3.13 16.83
CA ALA A 67 -7.87 -4.44 16.89
C ALA A 67 -8.81 -4.54 18.10
N ILE A 68 -10.01 -5.06 17.88
CA ILE A 68 -10.97 -5.39 18.95
C ILE A 68 -11.37 -6.87 18.80
N SER A 69 -10.86 -7.72 19.69
CA SER A 69 -11.28 -9.12 19.80
C SER A 69 -12.58 -9.24 20.62
N LYS A 70 -13.24 -10.41 20.60
CA LYS A 70 -14.57 -10.64 21.20
C LYS A 70 -14.70 -10.25 22.68
N SER A 71 -13.61 -10.29 23.45
CA SER A 71 -13.56 -9.97 24.88
C SER A 71 -12.51 -8.91 25.23
N GLY A 72 -11.80 -8.40 24.23
CA GLY A 72 -10.62 -7.56 24.41
C GLY A 72 -10.93 -6.07 24.45
N LYS A 73 -10.08 -5.33 25.16
CA LYS A 73 -9.99 -3.87 24.97
C LYS A 73 -9.42 -3.58 23.57
N PRO A 74 -9.76 -2.44 22.96
CA PRO A 74 -9.09 -2.02 21.74
C PRO A 74 -7.58 -1.94 21.94
N THR A 75 -6.82 -2.47 20.98
CA THR A 75 -5.35 -2.48 20.98
C THR A 75 -4.84 -1.82 19.72
N LEU A 76 -3.86 -0.92 19.83
CA LEU A 76 -3.24 -0.31 18.66
C LEU A 76 -2.45 -1.38 17.89
N VAL A 77 -2.73 -1.51 16.60
CA VAL A 77 -2.04 -2.44 15.69
C VAL A 77 -0.95 -1.72 14.94
N TYR A 78 -1.30 -0.57 14.35
CA TYR A 78 -0.43 0.16 13.45
C TYR A 78 -0.92 1.60 13.28
N GLU A 79 0.00 2.54 13.19
CA GLU A 79 -0.27 3.92 12.78
C GLU A 79 0.06 4.03 11.30
N LEU A 80 -0.91 4.40 10.45
CA LEU A 80 -0.66 4.57 9.02
C LEU A 80 0.30 5.76 8.82
N PRO A 81 1.14 5.74 7.77
CA PRO A 81 2.10 6.81 7.55
C PRO A 81 1.42 8.19 7.53
N TYR A 82 2.07 9.18 8.12
CA TYR A 82 1.58 10.56 8.20
C TYR A 82 2.67 11.52 7.73
N ALA A 83 2.29 12.53 6.94
CA ALA A 83 3.23 13.49 6.36
C ALA A 83 2.75 14.95 6.53
N GLY A 84 1.98 15.25 7.58
CA GLY A 84 1.48 16.60 7.87
C GLY A 84 0.32 17.04 6.96
N THR A 85 -0.23 16.13 6.15
CA THR A 85 -1.31 16.36 5.19
C THR A 85 -2.35 15.26 5.27
N LYS A 86 -3.49 15.46 4.60
CA LYS A 86 -4.68 14.63 4.82
C LYS A 86 -4.48 13.22 4.31
N GLY A 87 -4.65 12.26 5.21
CA GLY A 87 -4.70 10.83 4.91
C GLY A 87 -6.13 10.35 4.59
N LYS A 88 -6.23 9.25 3.85
CA LYS A 88 -7.48 8.49 3.63
C LYS A 88 -7.16 7.02 3.40
N VAL A 89 -7.96 6.13 3.99
CA VAL A 89 -7.98 4.72 3.61
C VAL A 89 -8.76 4.61 2.30
N ILE A 90 -8.08 4.20 1.24
CA ILE A 90 -8.66 3.99 -0.09
C ILE A 90 -9.50 2.71 -0.11
N ASP A 91 -8.92 1.62 0.39
CA ASP A 91 -9.57 0.31 0.46
C ASP A 91 -8.94 -0.51 1.59
N ALA A 92 -9.72 -1.42 2.15
CA ALA A 92 -9.25 -2.41 3.10
C ALA A 92 -9.95 -3.74 2.80
N PHE A 93 -9.18 -4.80 2.56
CA PHE A 93 -9.72 -6.08 2.12
C PHE A 93 -8.86 -7.27 2.55
N LEU A 94 -9.51 -8.42 2.67
CA LEU A 94 -8.86 -9.70 2.92
C LEU A 94 -8.40 -10.33 1.61
N LEU A 95 -7.21 -10.91 1.63
CA LEU A 95 -6.64 -11.65 0.51
C LEU A 95 -5.72 -12.77 1.02
N SER A 96 -5.90 -13.98 0.48
CA SER A 96 -4.97 -15.09 0.70
C SER A 96 -3.64 -14.85 0.01
N VAL A 97 -2.56 -15.06 0.74
CA VAL A 97 -1.19 -15.13 0.21
C VAL A 97 -0.85 -16.61 -0.04
N ASP A 98 -0.15 -16.90 -1.15
CA ASP A 98 0.27 -18.25 -1.56
C ASP A 98 -0.85 -19.30 -1.73
N GLY A 99 -2.11 -18.85 -1.91
CA GLY A 99 -3.26 -19.75 -1.96
C GLY A 99 -3.53 -20.49 -0.64
N GLY A 100 -2.92 -20.03 0.45
CA GLY A 100 -3.16 -20.56 1.79
C GLY A 100 -4.57 -20.23 2.32
N PRO A 101 -5.04 -20.97 3.33
CA PRO A 101 -6.36 -20.75 3.92
C PRO A 101 -6.43 -19.47 4.77
N ASP A 102 -5.27 -18.92 5.17
CA ASP A 102 -5.19 -17.72 6.00
C ASP A 102 -5.16 -16.47 5.11
N GLU A 103 -6.22 -15.66 5.21
CA GLU A 103 -6.27 -14.35 4.58
C GLU A 103 -5.54 -13.31 5.43
N MET A 104 -4.83 -12.41 4.77
CA MET A 104 -4.24 -11.22 5.38
C MET A 104 -5.07 -9.99 5.04
N LEU A 105 -5.10 -9.02 5.95
CA LEU A 105 -5.73 -7.73 5.73
C LEU A 105 -4.74 -6.81 5.00
N PHE A 106 -5.13 -6.37 3.81
CA PHE A 106 -4.43 -5.35 3.03
C PHE A 106 -5.15 -4.03 3.20
N VAL A 107 -4.42 -2.97 3.56
CA VAL A 107 -4.93 -1.62 3.75
C VAL A 107 -4.21 -0.72 2.76
N ILE A 108 -4.95 -0.20 1.77
CA ILE A 108 -4.45 0.80 0.84
C ILE A 108 -4.74 2.15 1.44
N HIS A 109 -3.71 2.90 1.75
CA HIS A 109 -3.80 4.22 2.33
C HIS A 109 -3.11 5.23 1.41
N SER A 110 -3.61 6.46 1.42
CA SER A 110 -3.00 7.53 0.66
C SER A 110 -2.98 8.83 1.45
N ILE A 111 -1.96 9.63 1.20
CA ILE A 111 -1.71 10.92 1.82
C ILE A 111 -1.65 11.96 0.70
N GLU A 112 -2.36 13.08 0.87
CA GLU A 112 -2.19 14.23 -0.03
C GLU A 112 -0.71 14.64 -0.04
N THR A 113 -0.10 14.74 -1.21
CA THR A 113 1.35 14.97 -1.28
C THR A 113 1.75 16.31 -0.69
N PRO A 114 2.66 16.31 0.32
CA PRO A 114 3.19 17.56 0.87
C PRO A 114 3.85 18.40 -0.22
N ARG A 115 3.71 19.73 -0.15
CA ARG A 115 4.29 20.64 -1.15
C ARG A 115 5.82 20.56 -1.29
N SER A 116 6.49 20.02 -0.28
CA SER A 116 7.95 19.84 -0.26
C SER A 116 8.43 18.57 -0.96
N TRP A 117 7.51 17.72 -1.44
CA TRP A 117 7.84 16.44 -2.07
C TRP A 117 7.70 16.54 -3.59
N ASP A 118 8.53 15.79 -4.33
CA ASP A 118 8.60 15.84 -5.80
C ASP A 118 7.45 15.08 -6.50
N ALA A 119 6.58 14.40 -5.75
CA ALA A 119 5.53 13.58 -6.34
C ALA A 119 4.37 14.41 -6.92
N VAL A 120 3.84 13.97 -8.06
CA VAL A 120 2.73 14.65 -8.76
C VAL A 120 1.37 13.97 -8.58
N SER A 121 1.32 12.90 -7.79
CA SER A 121 0.08 12.29 -7.30
C SER A 121 0.11 12.27 -5.78
N ASP A 122 -1.01 11.94 -5.13
CA ASP A 122 -1.02 11.46 -3.73
C ASP A 122 0.09 10.40 -3.53
N ILE A 123 0.60 10.33 -2.31
CA ILE A 123 1.51 9.28 -1.85
C ILE A 123 0.68 8.12 -1.35
N TYR A 124 1.01 6.90 -1.75
CA TYR A 124 0.27 5.70 -1.38
C TYR A 124 1.17 4.75 -0.59
N ASP A 125 0.57 4.00 0.34
CA ASP A 125 1.18 2.82 0.94
C ASP A 125 0.18 1.65 0.93
N VAL A 126 0.71 0.44 1.05
CA VAL A 126 -0.10 -0.74 1.32
C VAL A 126 0.44 -1.44 2.55
N SER A 127 -0.34 -1.39 3.62
CA SER A 127 -0.02 -2.05 4.87
C SER A 127 -0.65 -3.44 4.89
N VAL A 128 0.16 -4.47 5.16
CA VAL A 128 -0.28 -5.86 5.27
C VAL A 128 -0.32 -6.24 6.74
N ILE A 129 -1.46 -6.72 7.20
CA ILE A 129 -1.73 -7.05 8.60
C ILE A 129 -2.21 -8.49 8.64
N ARG A 130 -1.58 -9.31 9.48
CA ARG A 130 -1.95 -10.72 9.67
C ARG A 130 -2.58 -10.93 11.03
N LEU A 131 -3.46 -11.93 11.10
CA LEU A 131 -3.91 -12.47 12.38
C LEU A 131 -2.85 -13.43 12.89
N GLN A 132 -2.30 -13.16 14.07
CA GLN A 132 -1.41 -14.05 14.80
C GLN A 132 -2.09 -14.41 16.12
N GLU A 133 -2.46 -15.69 16.24
CA GLU A 133 -3.30 -16.20 17.32
C GLU A 133 -4.66 -15.47 17.35
N GLU A 134 -4.83 -14.51 18.25
CA GLU A 134 -6.04 -13.68 18.35
C GLU A 134 -5.78 -12.18 18.15
N THR A 135 -4.55 -11.83 17.77
CA THR A 135 -4.10 -10.43 17.63
C THR A 135 -3.76 -10.08 16.20
N LEU A 136 -4.06 -8.84 15.80
CA LEU A 136 -3.63 -8.32 14.52
C LEU A 136 -2.24 -7.69 14.67
N VAL A 137 -1.34 -8.04 13.75
CA VAL A 137 0.04 -7.55 13.72
C VAL A 137 0.41 -7.18 12.29
N GLN A 138 1.08 -6.05 12.11
CA GLN A 138 1.62 -5.66 10.80
C GLN A 138 2.72 -6.64 10.34
N ASP A 139 2.57 -7.19 9.14
CA ASP A 139 3.62 -7.92 8.45
C ASP A 139 4.57 -6.93 7.78
N LYS A 140 5.69 -6.62 8.43
CA LYS A 140 6.68 -5.66 7.94
C LYS A 140 7.32 -6.08 6.62
N LYS A 141 7.53 -7.38 6.39
CA LYS A 141 8.18 -7.87 5.17
C LYS A 141 7.25 -7.65 3.98
N LEU A 142 5.99 -8.05 4.11
CA LEU A 142 5.01 -7.89 3.04
C LEU A 142 4.59 -6.44 2.86
N SER A 143 4.47 -5.65 3.93
CA SER A 143 4.21 -4.21 3.82
C SER A 143 5.34 -3.50 3.07
N ARG A 144 6.61 -3.87 3.33
CA ARG A 144 7.78 -3.31 2.61
C ARG A 144 7.79 -3.63 1.12
N PHE A 145 7.19 -4.73 0.66
CA PHE A 145 7.10 -4.99 -0.77
C PHE A 145 6.37 -3.85 -1.50
N PHE A 146 5.33 -3.31 -0.87
CA PHE A 146 4.54 -2.21 -1.41
C PHE A 146 5.17 -0.85 -1.09
N ASP A 147 5.55 -0.65 0.18
CA ASP A 147 6.20 0.55 0.72
C ASP A 147 5.44 1.85 0.37
N LEU A 148 6.03 3.00 0.70
CA LEU A 148 5.46 4.31 0.42
C LEU A 148 5.90 4.81 -0.97
N GLY A 149 4.98 5.35 -1.79
CA GLY A 149 5.38 5.97 -3.05
C GLY A 149 4.30 6.75 -3.80
N GLY A 150 4.74 7.62 -4.69
CA GLY A 150 3.90 8.45 -5.56
C GLY A 150 4.42 8.48 -6.99
N ASN A 151 3.67 9.08 -7.91
CA ASN A 151 4.14 9.26 -9.28
C ASN A 151 5.20 10.36 -9.36
N LEU A 152 6.21 10.17 -10.20
CA LEU A 152 7.26 11.15 -10.44
C LEU A 152 7.32 11.53 -11.92
N VAL A 153 7.71 12.76 -12.16
CA VAL A 153 7.97 13.31 -13.49
C VAL A 153 9.33 14.00 -13.52
N ASP A 154 9.89 14.18 -14.71
CA ASP A 154 11.06 15.02 -14.90
C ASP A 154 10.70 16.52 -14.94
N ALA A 155 11.72 17.38 -15.09
CA ALA A 155 11.54 18.82 -15.20
C ALA A 155 10.71 19.27 -16.42
N GLN A 156 10.46 18.39 -17.40
CA GLN A 156 9.59 18.64 -18.55
C GLN A 156 8.18 18.07 -18.35
N GLY A 157 7.88 17.52 -17.16
CA GLY A 157 6.59 16.90 -16.85
C GLY A 157 6.40 15.50 -17.44
N ARG A 158 7.45 14.87 -17.99
CA ARG A 158 7.37 13.51 -18.53
C ARG A 158 7.45 12.51 -17.39
N THR A 159 6.58 11.51 -17.38
CA THR A 159 6.56 10.45 -16.36
C THR A 159 7.89 9.69 -16.33
N THR A 160 8.55 9.73 -15.18
CA THR A 160 9.78 8.97 -14.90
C THR A 160 9.48 7.72 -14.09
N TYR A 161 8.47 7.75 -13.22
CA TYR A 161 8.06 6.62 -12.40
C TYR A 161 6.56 6.69 -12.05
N LEU A 162 5.93 5.52 -12.03
CA LEU A 162 4.53 5.35 -11.62
C LEU A 162 4.48 4.39 -10.45
N TYR A 163 3.95 4.85 -9.31
CA TYR A 163 3.71 3.97 -8.19
C TYR A 163 2.57 2.98 -8.53
N PRO A 164 2.79 1.66 -8.45
CA PRO A 164 1.86 0.69 -9.02
C PRO A 164 0.68 0.35 -8.10
N TYR A 165 0.80 0.51 -6.79
CA TYR A 165 -0.12 -0.12 -5.82
C TYR A 165 -1.22 0.81 -5.30
N LYS A 166 -1.92 1.50 -6.21
CA LYS A 166 -2.87 2.58 -5.85
C LYS A 166 -4.30 2.10 -5.56
N ASN A 167 -4.63 0.87 -5.92
CA ASN A 167 -5.98 0.33 -5.81
C ASN A 167 -5.96 -1.19 -5.59
N LYS A 168 -7.09 -1.72 -5.13
CA LYS A 168 -7.26 -3.13 -4.79
C LYS A 168 -6.88 -4.06 -5.93
N LYS A 169 -7.31 -3.79 -7.16
CA LYS A 169 -7.00 -4.63 -8.32
C LYS A 169 -5.48 -4.75 -8.53
N ALA A 170 -4.76 -3.62 -8.47
CA ALA A 170 -3.31 -3.62 -8.66
C ALA A 170 -2.58 -4.37 -7.52
N VAL A 171 -3.07 -4.27 -6.28
CA VAL A 171 -2.52 -5.04 -5.15
C VAL A 171 -2.80 -6.54 -5.31
N GLU A 172 -4.02 -6.93 -5.67
CA GLU A 172 -4.35 -8.34 -5.94
C GLU A 172 -3.51 -8.93 -7.08
N GLU A 173 -3.31 -8.18 -8.17
CA GLU A 173 -2.45 -8.59 -9.28
C GLU A 173 -0.98 -8.73 -8.83
N ALA A 174 -0.50 -7.82 -8.00
CA ALA A 174 0.84 -7.89 -7.44
C ALA A 174 1.03 -9.11 -6.53
N VAL A 175 0.09 -9.38 -5.62
CA VAL A 175 0.15 -10.54 -4.72
C VAL A 175 0.11 -11.87 -5.46
N ARG A 176 -0.58 -11.94 -6.62
CA ARG A 176 -0.60 -13.13 -7.48
C ARG A 176 0.62 -13.25 -8.41
N SER A 177 1.56 -12.30 -8.33
CA SER A 177 2.71 -12.25 -9.23
C SER A 177 3.87 -13.11 -8.73
N ARG A 178 4.62 -13.67 -9.67
CA ARG A 178 5.88 -14.39 -9.41
C ARG A 178 6.91 -13.56 -8.65
N LEU A 179 6.90 -12.25 -8.86
CA LEU A 179 7.76 -11.31 -8.16
C LEU A 179 7.41 -11.31 -6.65
N PHE A 180 6.13 -11.21 -6.32
CA PHE A 180 5.68 -11.25 -4.93
C PHE A 180 6.00 -12.60 -4.29
N ASP A 181 5.68 -13.71 -4.97
CA ASP A 181 6.01 -15.07 -4.49
C ASP A 181 7.51 -15.22 -4.19
N ALA A 182 8.37 -14.73 -5.08
CA ALA A 182 9.83 -14.80 -4.91
C ALA A 182 10.32 -13.98 -3.71
N ILE A 183 9.79 -12.78 -3.50
CA ILE A 183 10.13 -11.95 -2.33
C ILE A 183 9.58 -12.54 -1.03
N HIS A 184 8.33 -13.01 -1.05
CA HIS A 184 7.68 -13.60 0.11
C HIS A 184 8.41 -14.87 0.57
N SER A 185 8.70 -15.78 -0.36
CA SER A 185 9.44 -17.03 -0.08
C SER A 185 10.95 -16.87 0.02
N SER A 186 11.49 -15.67 -0.26
CA SER A 186 12.94 -15.43 -0.37
C SER A 186 13.63 -16.37 -1.38
N THR A 187 12.90 -16.74 -2.44
CA THR A 187 13.39 -17.61 -3.51
C THR A 187 14.03 -16.77 -4.61
N PRO A 188 15.26 -17.08 -5.04
CA PRO A 188 15.85 -16.43 -6.21
C PRO A 188 15.00 -16.66 -7.46
N ILE A 189 14.72 -15.60 -8.19
CA ILE A 189 14.07 -15.68 -9.50
C ILE A 189 14.91 -14.90 -10.52
N GLU A 190 15.03 -15.47 -11.71
CA GLU A 190 15.65 -14.81 -12.85
C GLU A 190 14.60 -14.08 -13.67
N GLY A 191 15.01 -13.00 -14.32
CA GLY A 191 14.16 -12.20 -15.18
C GLY A 191 14.91 -11.73 -16.41
N THR A 192 14.15 -11.33 -17.42
CA THR A 192 14.70 -10.75 -18.64
C THR A 192 14.19 -9.34 -18.82
N MET A 193 15.11 -8.41 -19.11
CA MET A 193 14.75 -7.03 -19.41
C MET A 193 13.91 -6.95 -20.70
N GLN A 194 12.81 -6.19 -20.65
CA GLN A 194 11.87 -6.05 -21.76
C GLN A 194 12.19 -4.87 -22.68
N GLU A 195 12.89 -3.88 -22.14
CA GLU A 195 13.22 -2.61 -22.78
C GLU A 195 14.53 -2.03 -22.22
N LYS A 196 14.95 -0.88 -22.76
CA LYS A 196 16.09 -0.15 -22.20
C LYS A 196 15.66 0.58 -20.93
N SER A 197 16.29 0.27 -19.80
CA SER A 197 15.96 0.87 -18.50
C SER A 197 17.20 1.31 -17.75
N PHE A 198 17.16 2.52 -17.21
CA PHE A 198 18.24 3.06 -16.40
C PHE A 198 18.28 2.40 -15.02
N LEU A 199 19.50 2.31 -14.48
CA LEU A 199 19.77 1.70 -13.18
C LEU A 199 20.01 2.77 -12.12
N TYR A 200 19.59 2.47 -10.90
CA TYR A 200 19.66 3.38 -9.75
C TYR A 200 20.48 2.73 -8.63
N GLY A 201 21.35 3.52 -8.01
CA GLY A 201 22.07 3.08 -6.82
C GLY A 201 21.16 3.01 -5.60
N GLY A 202 21.70 2.56 -4.48
CA GLY A 202 21.02 2.55 -3.18
C GLY A 202 20.98 1.19 -2.52
N GLU A 203 21.09 1.19 -1.18
CA GLU A 203 21.16 -0.04 -0.41
C GLU A 203 19.77 -0.63 -0.13
N LEU A 204 18.89 0.15 0.50
CA LEU A 204 17.54 -0.31 0.89
C LEU A 204 16.46 0.06 -0.13
N GLU A 205 16.67 1.16 -0.85
CA GLU A 205 15.74 1.80 -1.78
C GLU A 205 16.54 2.52 -2.90
N PRO A 206 15.94 2.81 -4.06
CA PRO A 206 16.63 3.51 -5.15
C PRO A 206 16.90 4.99 -4.83
N PHE A 207 18.11 5.47 -5.13
CA PHE A 207 18.45 6.89 -5.08
C PHE A 207 17.90 7.61 -6.32
N LEU A 208 16.71 8.19 -6.19
CA LEU A 208 16.00 8.81 -7.32
C LEU A 208 16.62 10.13 -7.81
N GLN A 209 17.33 10.84 -6.93
CA GLN A 209 17.94 12.15 -7.22
C GLN A 209 19.24 12.04 -8.03
N ASP A 210 19.87 10.86 -8.10
CA ASP A 210 21.12 10.63 -8.83
C ASP A 210 21.01 9.32 -9.67
N PRO A 211 20.22 9.33 -10.76
CA PRO A 211 20.13 8.19 -11.65
C PRO A 211 21.52 7.90 -12.24
N SER A 212 21.97 6.66 -12.14
CA SER A 212 23.25 6.30 -12.75
C SER A 212 23.14 6.40 -14.29
N LYS A 213 24.25 6.66 -14.96
CA LYS A 213 24.32 6.56 -16.43
C LYS A 213 24.27 5.12 -16.93
N MET A 214 24.20 4.14 -16.03
CA MET A 214 24.11 2.72 -16.38
C MET A 214 22.68 2.36 -16.75
N TYR A 215 22.56 1.41 -17.66
CA TYR A 215 21.29 0.90 -18.13
C TYR A 215 21.45 -0.57 -18.52
N LEU A 216 20.34 -1.30 -18.49
CA LEU A 216 20.20 -2.59 -19.17
C LEU A 216 19.34 -2.41 -20.42
N ILE A 217 19.48 -3.32 -21.37
CA ILE A 217 18.71 -3.34 -22.60
C ILE A 217 17.85 -4.60 -22.70
N LYS A 218 16.90 -4.59 -23.63
CA LYS A 218 16.04 -5.73 -23.90
C LYS A 218 16.86 -7.00 -24.15
N GLY A 219 16.50 -8.08 -23.44
CA GLY A 219 17.14 -9.39 -23.54
C GLY A 219 18.20 -9.66 -22.47
N ASP A 220 18.68 -8.63 -21.76
CA ASP A 220 19.62 -8.80 -20.65
C ASP A 220 18.98 -9.65 -19.53
N GLN A 221 19.75 -10.62 -19.03
CA GLN A 221 19.36 -11.49 -17.94
C GLN A 221 19.75 -10.89 -16.60
N ILE A 222 18.85 -11.00 -15.63
CA ILE A 222 19.05 -10.53 -14.27
C ILE A 222 18.64 -11.58 -13.25
N THR A 223 19.17 -11.46 -12.04
CA THR A 223 18.68 -12.18 -10.86
C THR A 223 18.07 -11.18 -9.89
N LEU A 224 16.82 -11.39 -9.48
CA LEU A 224 16.18 -10.59 -8.44
C LEU A 224 16.88 -10.79 -7.09
N LYS A 225 17.13 -9.70 -6.38
CA LYS A 225 17.69 -9.69 -5.02
C LYS A 225 16.71 -9.12 -4.00
N ASP A 226 15.89 -8.15 -4.39
CA ASP A 226 14.92 -7.51 -3.51
C ASP A 226 13.86 -6.73 -4.31
N SER A 227 12.78 -6.31 -3.66
CA SER A 227 11.78 -5.40 -4.23
C SER A 227 11.09 -4.54 -3.17
N THR A 228 10.81 -3.29 -3.53
CA THR A 228 10.02 -2.32 -2.75
C THR A 228 9.39 -1.31 -3.71
N ALA A 229 8.16 -0.84 -3.47
CA ALA A 229 7.51 0.23 -4.23
C ALA A 229 7.59 0.07 -5.76
N GLY A 230 7.47 -1.15 -6.29
CA GLY A 230 7.58 -1.39 -7.74
C GLY A 230 9.00 -1.22 -8.32
N TRP A 231 10.01 -1.10 -7.47
CA TRP A 231 11.43 -1.18 -7.80
C TRP A 231 11.97 -2.57 -7.46
N CYS A 232 12.86 -3.06 -8.30
CA CYS A 232 13.48 -4.37 -8.19
C CYS A 232 14.99 -4.17 -8.07
N LYS A 233 15.58 -4.63 -6.96
CA LYS A 233 17.03 -4.72 -6.81
C LYS A 233 17.47 -5.95 -7.56
N VAL A 234 18.24 -5.76 -8.62
CA VAL A 234 18.67 -6.82 -9.52
C VAL A 234 20.18 -6.94 -9.54
N SER A 235 20.66 -8.17 -9.67
CA SER A 235 22.07 -8.47 -9.91
C SER A 235 22.25 -8.93 -11.35
N TYR A 236 23.29 -8.43 -12.01
CA TYR A 236 23.66 -8.83 -13.36
C TYR A 236 25.18 -8.90 -13.50
N THR A 237 25.67 -9.77 -14.37
CA THR A 237 27.10 -9.99 -14.57
C THR A 237 27.60 -9.11 -15.70
N THR A 238 28.54 -8.21 -15.38
CA THR A 238 29.35 -7.54 -16.40
C THR A 238 30.57 -8.40 -16.76
N LYS A 239 31.37 -7.98 -17.75
CA LYS A 239 32.60 -8.68 -18.14
C LYS A 239 33.59 -8.91 -16.97
N THR A 240 33.51 -8.13 -15.90
CA THR A 240 34.52 -8.12 -14.84
C THR A 240 33.98 -8.47 -13.45
N LYS A 241 32.72 -8.16 -13.13
CA LYS A 241 32.10 -8.46 -11.84
C LYS A 241 30.57 -8.39 -11.86
N PRO A 242 29.87 -9.07 -10.93
CA PRO A 242 28.46 -8.81 -10.70
C PRO A 242 28.24 -7.39 -10.17
N ILE A 243 27.22 -6.73 -10.69
CA ILE A 243 26.75 -5.42 -10.23
C ILE A 243 25.33 -5.60 -9.70
N THR A 244 24.99 -4.94 -8.59
CA THR A 244 23.64 -4.98 -8.00
C THR A 244 23.09 -3.56 -7.92
N MET A 245 21.95 -3.32 -8.56
CA MET A 245 21.31 -2.00 -8.67
C MET A 245 19.79 -2.11 -8.77
N TRP A 246 19.10 -0.99 -8.61
CA TRP A 246 17.65 -0.90 -8.73
C TRP A 246 17.22 -0.58 -10.17
N VAL A 247 16.11 -1.17 -10.58
CA VAL A 247 15.39 -0.87 -11.83
C VAL A 247 13.90 -0.96 -11.57
N GLN A 248 13.06 -0.30 -12.37
CA GLN A 248 11.61 -0.44 -12.23
C GLN A 248 11.20 -1.87 -12.60
N CYS A 249 10.46 -2.54 -11.71
CA CYS A 249 10.06 -3.94 -11.90
C CYS A 249 9.24 -4.15 -13.18
N LYS A 250 8.47 -3.14 -13.61
CA LYS A 250 7.66 -3.17 -14.84
C LYS A 250 8.48 -3.40 -16.11
N SER A 251 9.79 -3.13 -16.08
CA SER A 251 10.69 -3.34 -17.22
C SER A 251 11.28 -4.76 -17.25
N ILE A 252 10.92 -5.62 -16.30
CA ILE A 252 11.42 -7.00 -16.18
C ILE A 252 10.27 -7.96 -16.46
N LYS A 253 10.53 -8.94 -17.32
CA LYS A 253 9.67 -10.12 -17.47
C LYS A 253 10.21 -11.24 -16.59
N PHE A 254 9.42 -11.63 -15.59
CA PHE A 254 9.63 -12.86 -14.82
C PHE A 254 8.92 -14.05 -15.50
N PRO A 255 9.42 -15.29 -15.32
CA PRO A 255 8.89 -16.50 -15.98
C PRO A 255 7.49 -16.93 -15.53
#